data_AF-A0A316N9L0-F1
#
_entry.id   AF-A0A316N9L0-F1
#
_cell.length_a   1.000
_cell.length_b   1.000
_cell.length_c   1.000
_cell.angle_alpha   90.00
_cell.angle_beta   90.00
_cell.angle_gamma   90.00
#
_symmetry.space_group_name_H-M   'P 1'
#
loop_
_entity.id
_entity.type
_entity.pdbx_description
1 polymer ?
#
loop_
_entity_poly.entity_id
_entity_poly.type
_entity_poly.pdbx_seq_one_letter_code
_entity_poly.pdbx_strand_id
1 'polypeptide(L)'
;MQINIKTINRAINRKFHRPLKDGCIYNISKLDNEKRTKHNETISLLKQAHETLINVEYNLNIYNLVDANTLLRASFEYIMMAMMIQFDENVYNEFTILGIERDKTRVCEIIDKFRTHMNEISETAFKDINRKEKLSMLTELYDKLCNFTHSTLIVSTMIEINSKKEKEIFQLLMYQNYYFLKMLLFLCLKYFTNDNKHYLELRNVGFTYLFLMFIINNKIKNYKLDLSKYNELLYFDKNTKYFENDKKSMEKLSFESNELKVAIEENRDSFIKELLEFLK
;
A
#
# COMPACT_ATOMS: atom_id res chain seq x y z
N MET A 1 -18.78 -23.74 -10.68
CA MET A 1 -18.10 -22.61 -11.36
C MET A 1 -16.60 -22.89 -11.36
N GLN A 2 -15.94 -23.01 -12.51
CA GLN A 2 -14.48 -23.11 -12.52
C GLN A 2 -13.89 -21.74 -12.15
N ILE A 3 -13.20 -21.67 -11.02
CA ILE A 3 -12.49 -20.46 -10.58
C ILE A 3 -11.25 -20.34 -11.46
N ASN A 4 -11.25 -19.34 -12.36
CA ASN A 4 -10.11 -19.03 -13.21
C ASN A 4 -9.69 -17.58 -13.00
N ILE A 5 -8.48 -17.24 -13.48
CA ILE A 5 -7.89 -15.90 -13.32
C ILE A 5 -8.78 -14.79 -13.87
N LYS A 6 -9.52 -15.05 -14.96
CA LYS A 6 -10.44 -14.07 -15.56
C LYS A 6 -11.60 -13.74 -14.62
N THR A 7 -12.18 -14.74 -13.97
CA THR A 7 -13.24 -14.54 -12.97
C THR A 7 -12.72 -13.78 -11.75
N ILE A 8 -11.53 -14.15 -11.26
CA ILE A 8 -10.87 -13.47 -10.13
C ILE A 8 -10.63 -11.98 -10.45
N ASN A 9 -10.02 -11.67 -11.59
CA ASN A 9 -9.73 -10.29 -11.98
C ASN A 9 -11.01 -9.45 -12.14
N ARG A 10 -12.08 -10.05 -12.68
CA ARG A 10 -13.39 -9.37 -12.77
C ARG A 10 -13.96 -9.05 -11.40
N ALA A 11 -13.87 -10.00 -10.47
CA ALA A 11 -14.34 -9.82 -9.09
C ALA A 11 -13.57 -8.71 -8.38
N ILE A 12 -12.23 -8.76 -8.40
CA ILE A 12 -11.36 -7.72 -7.84
C ILE A 12 -11.70 -6.35 -8.43
N ASN A 13 -11.85 -6.26 -9.75
CA ASN A 13 -12.16 -4.98 -10.39
C ASN A 13 -13.49 -4.38 -9.90
N ARG A 14 -14.55 -5.20 -9.80
CA ARG A 14 -15.89 -4.73 -9.42
C ARG A 14 -16.04 -4.52 -7.91
N LYS A 15 -15.43 -5.36 -7.07
CA LYS A 15 -15.61 -5.36 -5.61
C LYS A 15 -14.52 -4.56 -4.87
N PHE A 16 -13.43 -4.22 -5.53
CA PHE A 16 -12.31 -3.50 -4.93
C PHE A 16 -11.81 -2.33 -5.78
N HIS A 17 -11.32 -2.51 -7.01
CA HIS A 17 -10.72 -1.41 -7.78
C HIS A 17 -11.69 -0.26 -8.07
N ARG A 18 -12.88 -0.56 -8.62
CA ARG A 18 -13.89 0.45 -8.94
C ARG A 18 -14.41 1.15 -7.69
N PRO A 19 -14.88 0.44 -6.65
CA PRO A 19 -15.38 1.12 -5.46
C PRO A 19 -14.32 1.95 -4.75
N LEU A 20 -13.06 1.50 -4.70
CA LEU A 20 -11.96 2.29 -4.17
C LEU A 20 -11.74 3.57 -4.97
N LYS A 21 -11.73 3.47 -6.31
CA LYS A 21 -11.59 4.64 -7.20
C LYS A 21 -12.75 5.62 -7.01
N ASP A 22 -13.98 5.12 -7.05
CA ASP A 22 -15.19 5.94 -6.93
C ASP A 22 -15.27 6.62 -5.55
N GLY A 23 -14.87 5.90 -4.49
CA GLY A 23 -14.76 6.44 -3.14
C GLY A 23 -13.72 7.56 -3.04
N CYS A 24 -12.54 7.39 -3.61
CA CYS A 24 -11.54 8.47 -3.66
C CYS A 24 -12.06 9.70 -4.42
N ILE A 25 -12.60 9.52 -5.63
CA ILE A 25 -13.11 10.63 -6.47
C ILE A 25 -14.23 11.38 -5.74
N TYR A 26 -15.17 10.65 -5.16
CA TYR A 26 -16.27 11.24 -4.40
C TYR A 26 -15.75 12.10 -3.25
N ASN A 27 -14.85 11.55 -2.43
CA ASN A 27 -14.37 12.26 -1.25
C ASN A 27 -13.44 13.45 -1.61
N ILE A 28 -12.61 13.32 -2.64
CA ILE A 28 -11.82 14.45 -3.17
C ILE A 28 -12.74 15.60 -3.62
N SER A 29 -13.85 15.30 -4.29
CA SER A 29 -14.80 16.33 -4.76
C SER A 29 -15.51 17.08 -3.62
N LYS A 30 -15.49 16.54 -2.40
CA LYS A 30 -16.10 17.14 -1.21
C LYS A 30 -15.12 17.89 -0.33
N LEU A 31 -13.83 17.55 -0.42
CA LEU A 31 -12.80 18.00 0.51
C LEU A 31 -12.67 19.53 0.62
N ASP A 32 -12.85 20.27 -0.47
CA ASP A 32 -12.75 21.75 -0.47
C ASP A 32 -13.81 22.44 0.38
N ASN A 33 -14.94 21.78 0.63
CA ASN A 33 -16.05 22.34 1.39
C ASN A 33 -16.06 21.82 2.84
N GLU A 34 -15.06 21.02 3.25
CA GLU A 34 -15.07 20.38 4.55
C GLU A 34 -14.51 21.27 5.66
N LYS A 35 -15.37 21.57 6.65
CA LYS A 35 -15.04 22.41 7.81
C LYS A 35 -14.18 21.71 8.86
N ARG A 36 -14.00 20.38 8.74
CA ARG A 36 -13.21 19.59 9.70
C ARG A 36 -11.70 19.76 9.50
N THR A 37 -11.29 20.17 8.30
CA THR A 37 -9.90 20.43 8.01
C THR A 37 -9.48 21.75 8.62
N LYS A 38 -8.39 21.74 9.41
CA LYS A 38 -7.89 22.96 10.08
C LYS A 38 -7.11 23.86 9.13
N HIS A 39 -6.37 23.25 8.20
CA HIS A 39 -5.35 23.91 7.37
C HIS A 39 -5.54 23.55 5.89
N ASN A 40 -5.43 24.53 4.99
CA ASN A 40 -5.59 24.32 3.55
C ASN A 40 -4.50 23.40 2.96
N GLU A 41 -3.34 23.35 3.60
CA GLU A 41 -2.21 22.48 3.28
C GLU A 41 -2.62 21.00 3.35
N THR A 42 -3.44 20.61 4.33
CA THR A 42 -3.98 19.25 4.44
C THR A 42 -4.81 18.89 3.20
N ILE A 43 -5.72 19.76 2.78
CA ILE A 43 -6.54 19.57 1.57
C ILE A 43 -5.64 19.44 0.33
N SER A 44 -4.70 20.36 0.20
CA SER A 44 -3.78 20.45 -0.94
C SER A 44 -2.92 19.19 -1.07
N LEU A 45 -2.37 18.69 0.05
CA LEU A 45 -1.54 17.48 0.06
C LEU A 45 -2.36 16.21 -0.23
N LEU A 46 -3.59 16.07 0.29
CA LEU A 46 -4.45 14.92 -0.02
C LEU A 46 -4.85 14.89 -1.49
N LYS A 47 -5.12 16.06 -2.10
CA LYS A 47 -5.34 16.17 -3.55
C LYS A 47 -4.10 15.81 -4.35
N GLN A 48 -2.93 16.30 -3.94
CA GLN A 48 -1.66 15.93 -4.58
C GLN A 48 -1.41 14.42 -4.48
N ALA A 49 -1.69 13.80 -3.33
CA ALA A 49 -1.57 12.35 -3.16
C ALA A 49 -2.47 11.59 -4.14
N HIS A 50 -3.71 12.04 -4.34
CA HIS A 50 -4.65 11.46 -5.30
C HIS A 50 -4.14 11.54 -6.74
N GLU A 51 -3.79 12.75 -7.20
CA GLU A 51 -3.28 12.96 -8.57
C GLU A 51 -1.97 12.19 -8.80
N THR A 52 -1.10 12.16 -7.80
CA THR A 52 0.14 11.38 -7.84
C THR A 52 -0.16 9.90 -8.02
N LEU A 53 -1.15 9.33 -7.33
CA LEU A 53 -1.55 7.92 -7.52
C LEU A 53 -2.17 7.66 -8.90
N ILE A 54 -2.88 8.62 -9.50
CA ILE A 54 -3.33 8.49 -10.90
C ILE A 54 -2.10 8.35 -11.83
N ASN A 55 -1.07 9.17 -11.60
CA ASN A 55 0.17 9.09 -12.37
C ASN A 55 0.96 7.80 -12.10
N VAL A 56 0.91 7.26 -10.89
CA VAL A 56 1.46 5.92 -10.60
C VAL A 56 0.80 4.86 -11.48
N GLU A 57 -0.54 4.83 -11.52
CA GLU A 57 -1.28 3.84 -12.32
C GLU A 57 -0.92 3.95 -13.81
N TYR A 58 -0.81 5.17 -14.34
CA TYR A 58 -0.33 5.39 -15.70
C TYR A 58 1.08 4.81 -15.93
N ASN A 59 2.04 5.11 -15.05
CA ASN A 59 3.42 4.63 -15.17
C ASN A 59 3.50 3.10 -15.03
N LEU A 60 2.73 2.51 -14.12
CA LEU A 60 2.65 1.07 -13.99
C LEU A 60 2.13 0.43 -15.28
N ASN A 61 1.08 0.98 -15.91
CA ASN A 61 0.52 0.43 -17.16
C ASN A 61 1.52 0.37 -18.33
N ILE A 62 2.51 1.27 -18.35
CA ILE A 62 3.57 1.28 -19.36
C ILE A 62 4.90 0.68 -18.88
N TYR A 63 4.91 -0.02 -17.73
CA TYR A 63 6.09 -0.62 -17.11
C TYR A 63 7.20 0.37 -16.75
N ASN A 64 6.86 1.63 -16.50
CA ASN A 64 7.79 2.62 -15.98
C ASN A 64 7.89 2.49 -14.44
N LEU A 65 8.56 1.44 -14.00
CA LEU A 65 8.57 1.00 -12.60
C LEU A 65 9.31 1.96 -11.67
N VAL A 66 10.41 2.57 -12.12
CA VAL A 66 11.20 3.50 -11.29
C VAL A 66 10.40 4.77 -10.99
N ASP A 67 9.78 5.36 -12.01
CA ASP A 67 8.96 6.57 -11.84
C ASP A 67 7.69 6.27 -11.05
N ALA A 68 7.03 5.13 -11.33
CA ALA A 68 5.90 4.68 -10.53
C ALA A 68 6.26 4.58 -9.04
N ASN A 69 7.45 4.06 -8.72
CA ASN A 69 7.88 3.92 -7.33
C ASN A 69 8.21 5.27 -6.68
N THR A 70 8.82 6.17 -7.45
CA THR A 70 9.07 7.57 -7.04
C THR A 70 7.79 8.29 -6.68
N LEU A 71 6.76 8.14 -7.51
CA LEU A 71 5.46 8.72 -7.27
C LEU A 71 4.72 8.04 -6.10
N LEU A 72 4.87 6.72 -5.91
CA LEU A 72 4.33 6.03 -4.71
C LEU A 72 4.93 6.62 -3.43
N ARG A 73 6.24 6.84 -3.39
CA ARG A 73 6.91 7.47 -2.24
C ARG A 73 6.38 8.88 -1.99
N ALA A 74 6.32 9.71 -3.03
CA ALA A 74 5.79 11.08 -2.89
C ALA A 74 4.36 11.06 -2.36
N SER A 75 3.49 10.19 -2.89
CA SER A 75 2.12 10.05 -2.41
C SER A 75 2.05 9.61 -0.95
N PHE A 76 2.89 8.65 -0.52
CA PHE A 76 3.01 8.26 0.88
C PHE A 76 3.35 9.46 1.76
N GLU A 77 4.39 10.21 1.41
CA GLU A 77 4.84 11.39 2.17
C GLU A 77 3.75 12.47 2.23
N TYR A 78 3.01 12.71 1.13
CA TYR A 78 1.88 13.63 1.10
C TYR A 78 0.74 13.22 2.04
N ILE A 79 0.33 11.94 2.04
CA ILE A 79 -0.73 11.43 2.92
C ILE A 79 -0.29 11.60 4.38
N MET A 80 0.91 11.13 4.71
CA MET A 80 1.44 11.18 6.07
C MET A 80 1.54 12.62 6.58
N MET A 81 2.12 13.52 5.79
CA MET A 81 2.27 14.93 6.15
C MET A 81 0.92 15.65 6.30
N ALA A 82 -0.02 15.43 5.37
CA ALA A 82 -1.35 16.04 5.44
C ALA A 82 -2.06 15.71 6.76
N MET A 83 -2.01 14.43 7.15
CA MET A 83 -2.65 13.98 8.38
C MET A 83 -1.93 14.54 9.61
N MET A 84 -0.61 14.64 9.60
CA MET A 84 0.12 15.21 10.74
C MET A 84 -0.07 16.72 10.89
N ILE A 85 -0.18 17.47 9.79
CA ILE A 85 -0.57 18.89 9.82
C ILE A 85 -1.96 19.03 10.46
N GLN A 86 -2.90 18.13 10.15
CA GLN A 86 -4.23 18.17 10.76
C GLN A 86 -4.20 17.91 12.28
N PHE A 87 -3.39 16.96 12.73
CA PHE A 87 -3.39 16.48 14.11
C PHE A 87 -2.44 17.22 15.05
N ASP A 88 -1.36 17.83 14.55
CA ASP A 88 -0.31 18.44 15.36
C ASP A 88 0.09 19.83 14.83
N GLU A 89 -0.30 20.88 15.57
CA GLU A 89 0.03 22.27 15.22
C GLU A 89 1.53 22.54 15.17
N ASN A 90 2.36 21.80 15.91
CA ASN A 90 3.82 21.97 15.82
C ASN A 90 4.35 21.46 14.48
N VAL A 91 3.74 20.40 13.93
CA VAL A 91 4.08 19.91 12.59
C VAL A 91 3.65 20.94 11.54
N TYR A 92 2.46 21.52 11.68
CA TYR A 92 2.01 22.59 10.79
C TYR A 92 2.92 23.83 10.83
N ASN A 93 3.26 24.30 12.03
CA ASN A 93 4.14 25.44 12.22
C ASN A 93 5.52 25.18 11.60
N GLU A 94 6.10 24.00 11.80
CA GLU A 94 7.38 23.66 11.16
C GLU A 94 7.25 23.52 9.64
N PHE A 95 6.16 22.93 9.14
CA PHE A 95 5.91 22.73 7.70
C PHE A 95 5.80 24.06 6.93
N THR A 96 5.23 25.10 7.55
CA THR A 96 5.04 26.41 6.91
C THR A 96 6.28 27.32 6.98
N ILE A 97 7.27 27.00 7.81
CA ILE A 97 8.52 27.74 7.91
C ILE A 97 9.52 27.20 6.89
N LEU A 98 10.04 28.08 6.02
CA LEU A 98 11.06 27.74 5.00
C LEU A 98 12.48 27.54 5.59
N GLY A 99 12.59 26.91 6.75
CA GLY A 99 13.83 26.67 7.50
C GLY A 99 14.49 25.31 7.20
N ILE A 100 15.77 25.19 7.54
CA ILE A 100 16.57 23.96 7.34
C ILE A 100 16.43 23.00 8.53
N GLU A 101 16.24 23.52 9.74
CA GLU A 101 16.05 22.68 10.93
C GLU A 101 14.66 22.03 10.90
N ARG A 102 14.67 20.73 10.62
CA ARG A 102 13.47 19.91 10.55
C ARG A 102 13.57 18.81 11.58
N ASP A 103 12.74 18.89 12.61
CA ASP A 103 12.66 17.86 13.64
C ASP A 103 11.30 17.18 13.60
N LYS A 104 10.21 17.95 13.60
CA LYS A 104 8.84 17.43 13.63
C LYS A 104 8.36 16.93 12.27
N THR A 105 8.92 17.43 11.18
CA THR A 105 8.56 17.07 9.80
C THR A 105 9.42 15.95 9.21
N ARG A 106 10.36 15.38 9.99
CA ARG A 106 11.13 14.20 9.57
C ARG A 106 10.19 13.03 9.31
N VAL A 107 10.35 12.33 8.20
CA VAL A 107 9.39 11.28 7.79
C VAL A 107 9.24 10.17 8.83
N CYS A 108 10.32 9.78 9.51
CA CYS A 108 10.25 8.81 10.62
C CYS A 108 9.38 9.29 11.79
N GLU A 109 9.50 10.57 12.18
CA GLU A 109 8.68 11.19 13.24
C GLU A 109 7.21 11.26 12.82
N ILE A 110 6.96 11.64 11.56
CA ILE A 110 5.62 11.71 10.97
C ILE A 110 4.96 10.32 10.96
N ILE A 111 5.69 9.27 10.57
CA ILE A 111 5.19 7.89 10.59
C ILE A 111 4.87 7.46 12.04
N ASP A 112 5.76 7.76 13.00
CA ASP A 112 5.58 7.35 14.39
C ASP A 112 4.35 8.02 15.03
N LYS A 113 4.09 9.28 14.69
CA LYS A 113 2.88 9.98 15.11
C LYS A 113 1.64 9.50 14.35
N PHE A 114 1.73 9.29 13.04
CA PHE A 114 0.58 8.84 12.25
C PHE A 114 -0.03 7.54 12.79
N ARG A 115 0.80 6.58 13.20
CA ARG A 115 0.32 5.29 13.73
C ARG A 115 -0.62 5.44 14.93
N THR A 116 -0.51 6.52 15.72
CA THR A 116 -1.34 6.73 16.91
C THR A 116 -2.74 7.22 16.55
N HIS A 117 -2.91 7.80 15.36
CA HIS A 117 -4.21 8.28 14.86
C HIS A 117 -4.93 7.29 13.94
N MET A 118 -4.31 6.16 13.57
CA MET A 118 -4.94 5.22 12.62
C MET A 118 -6.31 4.72 13.08
N ASN A 119 -6.50 4.39 14.36
CA ASN A 119 -7.81 3.97 14.88
C ASN A 119 -8.83 5.11 14.87
N GLU A 120 -8.40 6.35 15.07
CA GLU A 120 -9.25 7.54 14.95
C GLU A 120 -9.70 7.76 13.49
N ILE A 121 -8.79 7.54 12.54
CA ILE A 121 -9.08 7.64 11.09
C ILE A 121 -10.06 6.55 10.66
N SER A 122 -9.82 5.31 11.07
CA SER A 122 -10.72 4.19 10.79
C SER A 122 -10.54 3.04 11.77
N GLU A 123 -11.41 2.97 12.78
CA GLU A 123 -11.43 1.87 13.73
C GLU A 123 -11.64 0.53 13.01
N THR A 124 -12.61 0.47 12.09
CA THR A 124 -12.94 -0.76 11.34
C THR A 124 -11.75 -1.34 10.58
N ALA A 125 -10.85 -0.50 10.06
CA ALA A 125 -9.69 -0.97 9.29
C ALA A 125 -8.51 -1.36 10.16
N PHE A 126 -8.37 -0.77 11.36
CA PHE A 126 -7.10 -0.77 12.08
C PHE A 126 -7.16 -1.26 13.53
N LYS A 127 -8.35 -1.50 14.10
CA LYS A 127 -8.51 -1.92 15.51
C LYS A 127 -7.76 -3.22 15.84
N ASP A 128 -7.73 -4.15 14.91
CA ASP A 128 -7.14 -5.48 15.10
C ASP A 128 -5.63 -5.50 14.81
N ILE A 129 -5.04 -4.36 14.43
CA ILE A 129 -3.59 -4.20 14.20
C ILE A 129 -2.99 -3.47 15.40
N ASN A 130 -2.04 -4.10 16.08
CA ASN A 130 -1.42 -3.50 17.26
C ASN A 130 -0.48 -2.33 16.89
N ARG A 131 -0.12 -1.51 17.88
CA ARG A 131 0.69 -0.29 17.67
C ARG A 131 2.08 -0.57 17.06
N LYS A 132 2.71 -1.70 17.41
CA LYS A 132 4.03 -2.07 16.88
C LYS A 132 3.92 -2.51 15.43
N GLU A 133 2.87 -3.26 15.10
CA GLU A 133 2.59 -3.72 13.72
C GLU A 133 2.22 -2.55 12.81
N LYS A 134 1.44 -1.58 13.29
CA LYS A 134 1.17 -0.34 12.56
C LYS A 134 2.44 0.42 12.17
N LEU A 135 3.34 0.59 13.14
CA LEU A 135 4.65 1.22 12.87
C LEU A 135 5.44 0.41 11.85
N SER A 136 5.60 -0.89 12.10
CA SER A 136 6.39 -1.78 11.25
C SER A 136 5.89 -1.75 9.80
N MET A 137 4.57 -1.84 9.59
CA MET A 137 3.96 -1.81 8.26
C MET A 137 4.25 -0.51 7.51
N LEU A 138 4.13 0.64 8.17
CA LEU A 138 4.36 1.95 7.55
C LEU A 138 5.85 2.19 7.27
N THR A 139 6.72 1.86 8.23
CA THR A 139 8.17 1.99 8.07
C THR A 139 8.69 1.06 6.98
N GLU A 140 8.25 -0.20 6.97
CA GLU A 140 8.66 -1.17 5.94
C GLU A 140 8.23 -0.74 4.53
N LEU A 141 7.01 -0.22 4.39
CA LEU A 141 6.56 0.35 3.13
C LEU A 141 7.45 1.54 2.72
N TYR A 142 7.70 2.48 3.63
CA TYR A 142 8.52 3.66 3.33
C TYR A 142 9.96 3.28 2.94
N ASP A 143 10.59 2.38 3.69
CA ASP A 143 11.95 1.91 3.43
C ASP A 143 12.05 1.21 2.07
N LYS A 144 11.06 0.35 1.73
CA LYS A 144 10.97 -0.24 0.39
C LYS A 144 10.88 0.84 -0.67
N LEU A 145 9.95 1.79 -0.53
CA LEU A 145 9.80 2.89 -1.49
C LEU A 145 11.08 3.72 -1.63
N CYS A 146 11.80 4.00 -0.54
CA CYS A 146 13.10 4.68 -0.57
C CYS A 146 14.17 3.88 -1.31
N ASN A 147 14.29 2.57 -1.03
CA ASN A 147 15.29 1.72 -1.67
C ASN A 147 15.07 1.63 -3.18
N PHE A 148 13.81 1.62 -3.64
CA PHE A 148 13.46 1.63 -5.06
C PHE A 148 13.50 3.03 -5.72
N THR A 149 13.83 4.13 -4.99
CA THR A 149 13.88 5.51 -5.54
C THR A 149 15.23 6.18 -5.44
N HIS A 150 15.89 6.14 -4.28
CA HIS A 150 17.16 6.83 -4.07
C HIS A 150 18.33 5.97 -4.53
N SER A 151 18.61 5.97 -5.84
CA SER A 151 19.94 5.65 -6.40
C SER A 151 20.69 4.50 -5.71
N THR A 152 19.98 3.40 -5.43
CA THR A 152 20.58 2.19 -4.87
C THR A 152 20.71 1.13 -5.95
N LEU A 153 21.48 0.10 -5.60
CA LEU A 153 21.50 -1.20 -6.25
C LEU A 153 20.17 -1.69 -6.78
N ILE A 154 19.06 -1.42 -6.09
CA ILE A 154 17.74 -1.88 -6.51
C ILE A 154 17.25 -1.15 -7.76
N VAL A 155 17.50 0.16 -7.89
CA VAL A 155 17.15 0.91 -9.10
C VAL A 155 17.98 0.42 -10.28
N SER A 156 19.30 0.28 -10.09
CA SER A 156 20.18 -0.29 -11.11
C SER A 156 19.75 -1.72 -11.49
N THR A 157 19.42 -2.55 -10.51
CA THR A 157 18.87 -3.89 -10.72
C THR A 157 17.59 -3.84 -11.56
N MET A 158 16.66 -2.93 -11.25
CA MET A 158 15.40 -2.77 -11.99
C MET A 158 15.61 -2.31 -13.44
N ILE A 159 16.64 -1.49 -13.69
CA ILE A 159 17.06 -1.12 -15.05
C ILE A 159 17.61 -2.33 -15.80
N GLU A 160 18.39 -3.19 -15.13
CA GLU A 160 18.93 -4.42 -15.71
C GLU A 160 17.87 -5.50 -15.99
N ILE A 161 16.68 -5.38 -15.38
CA ILE A 161 15.55 -6.27 -15.69
C ILE A 161 15.03 -5.96 -17.09
N ASN A 162 15.53 -6.69 -18.06
CA ASN A 162 15.09 -6.59 -19.46
C ASN A 162 14.02 -7.63 -19.83
N SER A 163 13.82 -8.66 -19.00
CA SER A 163 12.81 -9.69 -19.25
C SER A 163 11.40 -9.14 -19.04
N LYS A 164 10.56 -9.21 -20.08
CA LYS A 164 9.14 -8.84 -20.02
C LYS A 164 8.39 -9.60 -18.90
N LYS A 165 8.74 -10.87 -18.68
CA LYS A 165 8.12 -11.72 -17.63
C LYS A 165 8.47 -11.23 -16.23
N GLU A 166 9.70 -10.77 -16.02
CA GLU A 166 10.14 -10.21 -14.74
C GLU A 166 9.50 -8.84 -14.51
N LYS A 167 9.53 -7.95 -15.51
CA LYS A 167 8.85 -6.66 -15.44
C LYS A 167 7.38 -6.80 -15.04
N GLU A 168 6.69 -7.81 -15.57
CA GLU A 168 5.31 -8.11 -15.17
C GLU A 168 5.17 -8.52 -13.70
N ILE A 169 6.09 -9.34 -13.15
CA ILE A 169 6.07 -9.67 -11.72
C ILE A 169 6.30 -8.44 -10.86
N PHE A 170 7.31 -7.62 -11.19
CA PHE A 170 7.59 -6.41 -10.42
C PHE A 170 6.47 -5.38 -10.52
N GLN A 171 5.84 -5.23 -11.69
CA GLN A 171 4.65 -4.41 -11.88
C GLN A 171 3.51 -4.87 -10.94
N LEU A 172 3.26 -6.18 -10.84
CA LEU A 172 2.22 -6.72 -9.95
C LEU A 172 2.54 -6.50 -8.48
N LEU A 173 3.80 -6.65 -8.07
CA LEU A 173 4.25 -6.34 -6.70
C LEU A 173 4.05 -4.85 -6.38
N MET A 174 4.38 -3.96 -7.32
CA MET A 174 4.16 -2.53 -7.17
C MET A 174 2.67 -2.15 -7.11
N TYR A 175 1.82 -2.87 -7.84
CA TYR A 175 0.36 -2.69 -7.73
C TYR A 175 -0.15 -2.98 -6.31
N GLN A 176 0.49 -3.89 -5.56
CA GLN A 176 0.11 -4.10 -4.15
C GLN A 176 0.40 -2.86 -3.30
N ASN A 177 1.59 -2.27 -3.44
CA ASN A 177 1.94 -1.02 -2.75
C ASN A 177 1.02 0.13 -3.16
N TYR A 178 0.70 0.22 -4.45
CA TYR A 178 -0.27 1.17 -4.98
C TYR A 178 -1.65 1.04 -4.34
N TYR A 179 -2.21 -0.17 -4.30
CA TYR A 179 -3.52 -0.38 -3.71
C TYR A 179 -3.52 -0.15 -2.20
N PHE A 180 -2.42 -0.45 -1.52
CA PHE A 180 -2.27 -0.13 -0.09
C PHE A 180 -2.32 1.38 0.14
N LEU A 181 -1.53 2.16 -0.61
CA LEU A 181 -1.52 3.61 -0.50
C LEU A 181 -2.86 4.23 -0.89
N LYS A 182 -3.49 3.74 -1.95
CA LYS A 182 -4.80 4.22 -2.37
C LYS A 182 -5.88 3.94 -1.33
N MET A 183 -5.82 2.78 -0.67
CA MET A 183 -6.68 2.46 0.48
C MET A 183 -6.43 3.41 1.65
N LEU A 184 -5.15 3.67 1.98
CA LEU A 184 -4.79 4.58 3.07
C LEU A 184 -5.29 6.00 2.80
N LEU A 185 -5.10 6.50 1.58
CA LEU A 185 -5.65 7.77 1.12
C LEU A 185 -7.19 7.79 1.23
N PHE A 186 -7.87 6.74 0.74
CA PHE A 186 -9.33 6.64 0.82
C PHE A 186 -9.84 6.75 2.27
N LEU A 187 -9.21 6.04 3.22
CA LEU A 187 -9.58 6.10 4.62
C LEU A 187 -9.37 7.50 5.23
N CYS A 188 -8.25 8.16 4.89
CA CYS A 188 -7.99 9.53 5.31
C CYS A 188 -9.03 10.51 4.75
N LEU A 189 -9.36 10.40 3.46
CA LEU A 189 -10.38 11.22 2.82
C LEU A 189 -11.76 11.03 3.45
N LYS A 190 -12.14 9.76 3.69
CA LYS A 190 -13.41 9.39 4.33
C LYS A 190 -13.55 9.98 5.75
N TYR A 191 -12.45 10.05 6.50
CA TYR A 191 -12.41 10.66 7.83
C TYR A 191 -12.80 12.16 7.78
N PHE A 192 -12.28 12.92 6.81
CA PHE A 192 -12.60 14.34 6.67
C PHE A 192 -14.02 14.60 6.20
N THR A 193 -14.48 13.85 5.21
CA THR A 193 -15.81 14.05 4.59
C THR A 193 -16.95 13.44 5.39
N ASN A 194 -16.63 12.73 6.48
CA ASN A 194 -17.59 11.96 7.27
C ASN A 194 -18.47 11.07 6.40
N ASP A 195 -17.87 10.50 5.36
CA ASP A 195 -18.58 9.75 4.35
C ASP A 195 -18.99 8.39 4.92
N ASN A 196 -20.28 8.23 5.17
CA ASN A 196 -20.84 6.99 5.73
C ASN A 196 -21.19 5.94 4.67
N LYS A 197 -20.89 6.19 3.39
CA LYS A 197 -21.19 5.21 2.35
C LYS A 197 -20.24 4.00 2.44
N HIS A 198 -20.80 2.83 2.19
CA HIS A 198 -20.07 1.58 2.15
C HIS A 198 -19.53 1.30 0.75
N TYR A 199 -18.45 1.99 0.38
CA TYR A 199 -17.74 1.74 -0.88
C TYR A 199 -17.00 0.40 -0.86
N LEU A 200 -16.35 0.06 0.26
CA LEU A 200 -15.47 -1.10 0.38
C LEU A 200 -15.78 -1.91 1.63
N GLU A 201 -15.92 -3.22 1.44
CA GLU A 201 -16.03 -4.18 2.54
C GLU A 201 -14.63 -4.73 2.86
N LEU A 202 -14.25 -4.79 4.15
CA LEU A 202 -12.95 -5.29 4.59
C LEU A 202 -12.67 -6.71 4.08
N ARG A 203 -13.70 -7.57 4.04
CA ARG A 203 -13.64 -8.91 3.46
C ARG A 203 -13.18 -8.89 1.99
N ASN A 204 -13.70 -7.96 1.19
CA ASN A 204 -13.33 -7.83 -0.23
C ASN A 204 -11.87 -7.35 -0.38
N VAL A 205 -11.38 -6.53 0.57
CA VAL A 205 -9.97 -6.14 0.64
C VAL A 205 -9.11 -7.39 0.91
N GLY A 206 -9.46 -8.17 1.93
CA GLY A 206 -8.75 -9.41 2.27
C GLY A 206 -8.66 -10.40 1.10
N PHE A 207 -9.80 -10.71 0.45
CA PHE A 207 -9.80 -11.58 -0.73
C PHE A 207 -8.97 -11.01 -1.88
N THR A 208 -9.00 -9.69 -2.08
CA THR A 208 -8.18 -9.07 -3.13
C THR A 208 -6.70 -9.31 -2.92
N TYR A 209 -6.17 -9.03 -1.73
CA TYR A 209 -4.75 -9.24 -1.45
C TYR A 209 -4.35 -10.71 -1.53
N LEU A 210 -5.21 -11.62 -1.05
CA LEU A 210 -5.00 -13.06 -1.19
C LEU A 210 -4.88 -13.46 -2.67
N PHE A 211 -5.78 -12.96 -3.53
CA PHE A 211 -5.73 -13.27 -4.95
C PHE A 211 -4.58 -12.61 -5.69
N LEU A 212 -4.19 -11.38 -5.34
CA LEU A 212 -3.00 -10.74 -5.90
C LEU A 212 -1.75 -11.58 -5.62
N MET A 213 -1.57 -12.04 -4.38
CA MET A 213 -0.48 -12.96 -4.02
C MET A 213 -0.53 -14.28 -4.79
N PHE A 214 -1.72 -14.88 -4.90
CA PHE A 214 -1.92 -16.11 -5.68
C PHE A 214 -1.55 -15.93 -7.15
N ILE A 215 -1.95 -14.82 -7.77
CA ILE A 215 -1.65 -14.51 -9.18
C ILE A 215 -0.14 -14.36 -9.38
N ILE A 216 0.54 -13.61 -8.51
CA ILE A 216 2.00 -13.41 -8.57
C ILE A 216 2.73 -14.75 -8.45
N ASN A 217 2.40 -15.54 -7.43
CA ASN A 217 3.02 -16.84 -7.18
C ASN A 217 2.83 -17.81 -8.36
N ASN A 218 1.63 -17.85 -8.94
CA ASN A 218 1.38 -18.67 -10.12
C ASN A 218 2.19 -18.22 -11.33
N LYS A 219 2.33 -16.90 -11.55
CA LYS A 219 3.16 -16.39 -12.65
C LYS A 219 4.63 -16.71 -12.45
N ILE A 220 5.19 -16.54 -11.25
CA ILE A 220 6.58 -16.92 -10.94
C ILE A 220 6.83 -18.39 -11.28
N LYS A 221 5.95 -19.29 -10.83
CA LYS A 221 6.03 -20.73 -11.12
C LYS A 221 5.91 -21.04 -12.61
N ASN A 222 4.91 -20.48 -13.28
CA ASN A 222 4.66 -20.72 -14.71
C ASN A 222 5.78 -20.19 -15.60
N TYR A 223 6.36 -19.06 -15.22
CA TYR A 223 7.48 -18.44 -15.94
C TYR A 223 8.81 -19.11 -15.63
N LYS A 224 8.87 -19.96 -14.60
CA LYS A 224 10.10 -20.58 -14.07
C LYS A 224 11.17 -19.51 -13.80
N LEU A 225 10.75 -18.40 -13.19
CA LEU A 225 11.68 -17.30 -12.87
C LEU A 225 12.62 -17.73 -11.75
N ASP A 226 13.91 -17.62 -12.01
CA ASP A 226 14.93 -17.71 -10.99
C ASP A 226 15.18 -16.32 -10.41
N LEU A 227 14.65 -16.08 -9.20
CA LEU A 227 14.87 -14.84 -8.48
C LEU A 227 16.23 -14.82 -7.76
N SER A 228 16.94 -15.95 -7.66
CA SER A 228 18.23 -16.02 -6.98
C SER A 228 19.32 -15.22 -7.71
N LYS A 229 19.18 -14.99 -9.02
CA LYS A 229 20.06 -14.11 -9.79
C LYS A 229 20.11 -12.67 -9.24
N TYR A 230 19.05 -12.23 -8.55
CA TYR A 230 19.04 -10.91 -7.92
C TYR A 230 19.92 -10.84 -6.68
N ASN A 231 20.33 -11.98 -6.10
CA ASN A 231 21.24 -11.99 -4.95
C ASN A 231 22.59 -11.33 -5.30
N GLU A 232 23.10 -11.57 -6.51
CA GLU A 232 24.33 -10.93 -6.99
C GLU A 232 24.12 -9.43 -7.23
N LEU A 233 23.05 -9.07 -7.95
CA LEU A 233 22.70 -7.69 -8.28
C LEU A 233 22.42 -6.84 -7.03
N LEU A 234 22.03 -7.47 -5.93
CA LEU A 234 21.75 -6.84 -4.64
C LEU A 234 22.90 -6.97 -3.64
N TYR A 235 24.06 -7.52 -4.04
CA TYR A 235 25.20 -7.84 -3.18
C TYR A 235 24.76 -8.48 -1.85
N PHE A 236 24.08 -9.63 -1.96
CA PHE A 236 23.51 -10.35 -0.82
C PHE A 236 24.53 -10.59 0.30
N ASP A 237 25.77 -10.92 -0.06
CA ASP A 237 26.91 -11.12 0.82
C ASP A 237 27.23 -9.89 1.70
N LYS A 238 27.09 -8.69 1.14
CA LYS A 238 27.31 -7.41 1.86
C LYS A 238 26.09 -6.96 2.66
N ASN A 239 24.90 -7.38 2.23
CA ASN A 239 23.61 -6.96 2.78
C ASN A 239 22.94 -8.04 3.64
N THR A 240 23.69 -9.03 4.12
CA THR A 240 23.19 -10.19 4.90
C THR A 240 22.24 -9.79 6.03
N LYS A 241 22.60 -8.78 6.83
CA LYS A 241 21.76 -8.29 7.94
C LYS A 241 20.38 -7.79 7.50
N TYR A 242 20.29 -7.15 6.33
CA TYR A 242 19.01 -6.72 5.76
C TYR A 242 18.15 -7.95 5.41
N PHE A 243 18.74 -8.90 4.68
CA PHE A 243 18.06 -10.13 4.28
C PHE A 243 17.71 -11.06 5.47
N GLU A 244 18.50 -11.05 6.54
CA GLU A 244 18.21 -11.78 7.78
C GLU A 244 16.99 -11.21 8.52
N ASN A 245 16.83 -9.89 8.53
CA ASN A 245 15.64 -9.26 9.09
C ASN A 245 14.39 -9.64 8.26
N ASP A 246 14.50 -9.59 6.93
CA ASP A 246 13.43 -10.05 6.03
C ASP A 246 13.09 -11.52 6.25
N LYS A 247 14.08 -12.37 6.50
CA LYS A 247 13.86 -13.80 6.80
C LYS A 247 12.99 -14.01 8.05
N LYS A 248 13.22 -13.26 9.12
CA LYS A 248 12.39 -13.33 10.33
C LYS A 248 10.95 -12.92 10.04
N SER A 249 10.76 -11.89 9.23
CA SER A 249 9.41 -11.47 8.78
C SER A 249 8.74 -12.56 7.94
N MET A 250 9.47 -13.22 7.05
CA MET A 250 8.96 -14.36 6.27
C MET A 250 8.58 -15.56 7.15
N GLU A 251 9.35 -15.85 8.19
CA GLU A 251 9.05 -16.92 9.16
C GLU A 251 7.73 -16.62 9.90
N LYS A 252 7.53 -15.37 10.36
CA LYS A 252 6.27 -14.93 10.95
C LYS A 252 5.09 -15.10 9.98
N LEU A 253 5.23 -14.65 8.74
CA LEU A 253 4.18 -14.79 7.71
C LEU A 253 3.87 -16.25 7.40
N SER A 254 4.88 -17.13 7.42
CA SER A 254 4.68 -18.57 7.23
C SER A 254 3.86 -19.18 8.37
N PHE A 255 4.09 -18.73 9.61
CA PHE A 255 3.30 -19.16 10.76
C PHE A 255 1.85 -18.69 10.65
N GLU A 256 1.64 -17.38 10.44
CA GLU A 256 0.30 -16.78 10.25
C GLU A 256 -0.46 -17.43 9.07
N SER A 257 0.24 -17.75 7.98
CA SER A 257 -0.36 -18.45 6.84
C SER A 257 -0.84 -19.86 7.18
N ASN A 258 -0.15 -20.56 8.08
CA ASN A 258 -0.56 -21.89 8.52
C ASN A 258 -1.76 -21.80 9.48
N GLU A 259 -1.78 -20.82 10.39
CA GLU A 259 -2.95 -20.55 11.23
C GLU A 259 -4.19 -20.24 10.37
N LEU A 260 -4.02 -19.41 9.33
CA LEU A 260 -5.10 -19.11 8.40
C LEU A 260 -5.61 -20.37 7.68
N LYS A 261 -4.73 -21.30 7.28
CA LYS A 261 -5.16 -22.57 6.65
C LYS A 261 -6.00 -23.39 7.60
N VAL A 262 -5.55 -23.55 8.86
CA VAL A 262 -6.31 -24.29 9.88
C VAL A 262 -7.68 -23.64 10.10
N ALA A 263 -7.73 -22.31 10.26
CA ALA A 263 -8.99 -21.58 10.41
C ALA A 263 -9.94 -21.75 9.22
N ILE A 264 -9.41 -21.78 7.98
CA ILE A 264 -10.18 -22.06 6.76
C ILE A 264 -10.70 -23.50 6.76
N GLU A 265 -9.90 -24.48 7.19
CA GLU A 265 -10.31 -25.89 7.26
C GLU A 265 -11.42 -26.11 8.29
N GLU A 266 -11.30 -25.49 9.47
CA GLU A 266 -12.32 -25.54 10.53
C GLU A 266 -13.63 -24.85 10.11
N ASN A 267 -13.56 -23.82 9.27
CA ASN A 267 -14.71 -23.00 8.85
C ASN A 267 -14.99 -23.11 7.34
N ARG A 268 -14.68 -24.26 6.75
CA ARG A 268 -14.61 -24.45 5.29
C ARG A 268 -15.85 -24.02 4.54
N ASP A 269 -17.03 -24.40 5.02
CA ASP A 269 -18.30 -24.09 4.33
C ASP A 269 -18.59 -22.58 4.33
N SER A 270 -18.32 -21.91 5.45
CA SER A 270 -18.46 -20.45 5.55
C SER A 270 -17.48 -19.74 4.61
N PHE A 271 -16.22 -20.16 4.63
CA PHE A 271 -15.20 -19.60 3.75
C PHE A 271 -15.55 -19.79 2.26
N ILE A 272 -16.01 -20.97 1.86
CA ILE A 272 -16.44 -21.24 0.48
C ILE A 272 -17.61 -20.34 0.09
N LYS A 273 -18.59 -20.16 0.99
CA LYS A 273 -19.73 -19.27 0.74
C LYS A 273 -19.28 -17.83 0.50
N GLU A 274 -18.40 -17.31 1.34
CA GLU A 274 -17.83 -15.96 1.21
C GLU A 274 -16.99 -15.80 -0.06
N LEU A 275 -16.15 -16.79 -0.38
CA LEU A 275 -15.36 -16.83 -1.59
C LEU A 275 -16.25 -16.77 -2.84
N LEU A 276 -17.31 -17.58 -2.87
CA LEU A 276 -18.27 -17.58 -3.97
C LEU A 276 -19.02 -16.24 -4.08
N GLU A 277 -19.33 -15.60 -2.95
CA GLU A 277 -19.95 -14.27 -2.92
C GLU A 277 -19.02 -13.19 -3.46
N PHE A 278 -17.74 -13.24 -3.12
CA PHE A 278 -16.73 -12.33 -3.68
C PHE A 278 -16.64 -12.49 -5.22
N LEU A 279 -16.63 -13.74 -5.69
CA LEU A 279 -16.47 -14.07 -7.11
C LEU A 279 -17.72 -13.83 -7.97
N LYS A 280 -18.92 -13.81 -7.37
CA LYS A 280 -20.22 -13.54 -8.04
C LYS A 280 -20.38 -12.10 -8.40
#